data_AF-F2LRQ8-F1
#
_entry.id   AF-F2LRQ8-F1
#
_cell.length_a   1.000
_cell.length_b   1.000
_cell.length_c   1.000
_cell.angle_alpha   90.00
_cell.angle_beta   90.00
_cell.angle_gamma   90.00
#
_symmetry.space_group_name_H-M   'P 1'
#
loop_
_entity.id
_entity.type
_entity.pdbx_description
1 polymer ?
#
loop_
_entity_poly.entity_id
_entity_poly.type
_entity_poly.pdbx_seq_one_letter_code
_entity_poly.pdbx_strand_id
1 'polypeptide(L)'
;MLQDDVRQLRQWIYGYQIAQSIHVVARLGIPDLLAREALDCAELARRAGCDADALRRLLRALETLGLFRQDGEDRYVHTGMSRLLIGGEPGSQDFAACIYGDEHYRAWSELYASVKSGTPRFDALYGTDYFSYLERQGQSNAKLGGYLAHDAAMRLDALLAAHDFAATRHLVEIGGDGRIATALLARFPALRVTLAGPPPLTASGADGADSGADPAPDARLRLAPGELGAVPPGDGDVYLLSQILHRLDAAAAVALLAACRAAMRDGAVLLIQEYPVPESGSLAPGRWMDLNMMVVCGGRERTLREYEALIDAAGLKLVTHREGAGQSAVLACVAAPADPIR
;
A
#
# COMPACT_ATOMS: atom_id res chain seq x y z
N MET A 1 34.23 16.23 -6.43
CA MET A 1 33.62 15.29 -7.41
C MET A 1 33.87 13.84 -7.00
N LEU A 2 35.02 13.21 -7.29
CA LEU A 2 35.24 11.79 -6.92
C LEU A 2 35.09 11.49 -5.42
N GLN A 3 35.55 12.39 -4.54
CA GLN A 3 35.38 12.22 -3.08
C GLN A 3 33.92 12.42 -2.61
N ASP A 4 33.14 13.24 -3.32
CA ASP A 4 31.71 13.44 -3.03
C ASP A 4 30.90 12.22 -3.47
N ASP A 5 31.22 11.68 -4.64
CA ASP A 5 30.59 10.47 -5.18
C ASP A 5 30.86 9.25 -4.29
N VAL A 6 32.09 9.08 -3.80
CA VAL A 6 32.45 7.99 -2.87
C VAL A 6 31.68 8.12 -1.56
N ARG A 7 31.55 9.33 -1.02
CA ARG A 7 30.79 9.59 0.21
C ARG A 7 29.30 9.30 0.02
N GLN A 8 28.72 9.77 -1.08
CA GLN A 8 27.32 9.54 -1.41
C GLN A 8 27.03 8.05 -1.61
N LEU A 9 27.87 7.35 -2.37
CA LEU A 9 27.73 5.91 -2.61
C LEU A 9 27.83 5.11 -1.31
N ARG A 10 28.78 5.44 -0.43
CA ARG A 10 28.89 4.79 0.88
C ARG A 10 27.67 5.03 1.75
N GLN A 11 27.11 6.24 1.73
CA GLN A 11 25.87 6.53 2.45
C GLN A 11 24.72 5.62 1.99
N TRP A 12 24.59 5.37 0.69
CA TRP A 12 23.59 4.44 0.16
C TRP A 12 23.89 2.99 0.51
N ILE A 13 25.16 2.56 0.39
CA ILE A 13 25.59 1.21 0.80
C ILE A 13 25.28 0.95 2.28
N TYR A 14 25.43 1.94 3.15
CA TYR A 14 25.13 1.83 4.58
C TYR A 14 23.66 2.13 4.93
N GLY A 15 22.81 2.43 3.94
CA GLY A 15 21.40 2.77 4.16
C GLY A 15 20.61 1.68 4.90
N TYR A 16 21.01 0.41 4.75
CA TYR A 16 20.42 -0.72 5.47
C TYR A 16 20.49 -0.55 6.99
N GLN A 17 21.54 0.11 7.51
CA GLN A 17 21.73 0.35 8.94
C GLN A 17 20.64 1.29 9.47
N ILE A 18 20.21 2.26 8.66
CA ILE A 18 19.13 3.20 9.03
C ILE A 18 17.81 2.45 9.12
N ALA A 19 17.47 1.66 8.10
CA ALA A 19 16.24 0.87 8.07
C ALA A 19 16.14 -0.10 9.27
N GLN A 20 17.23 -0.84 9.54
CA GLN A 20 17.32 -1.73 10.70
C GLN A 20 17.25 -0.98 12.04
N SER A 21 17.86 0.19 12.14
CA SER A 21 17.81 0.98 13.37
C SER A 21 16.38 1.46 13.68
N ILE A 22 15.64 1.92 12.66
CA ILE A 22 14.23 2.32 12.77
C ILE A 22 13.35 1.11 13.13
N HIS A 23 13.57 -0.02 12.47
CA HIS A 23 12.88 -1.28 12.76
C HIS A 23 13.04 -1.69 14.23
N VAL A 24 14.27 -1.69 14.74
CA VAL A 24 14.56 -2.13 16.11
C VAL A 24 13.88 -1.23 17.14
N VAL A 25 13.89 0.10 16.98
CA VAL A 25 13.20 0.99 17.94
C VAL A 25 11.67 0.82 17.90
N ALA A 26 11.09 0.61 16.71
CA ALA A 26 9.65 0.34 16.58
C ALA A 26 9.29 -1.01 17.22
N ARG A 27 10.08 -2.06 16.94
CA ARG A 27 9.90 -3.41 17.51
C ARG A 27 10.06 -3.45 19.03
N LEU A 28 10.96 -2.63 19.59
CA LEU A 28 11.13 -2.46 21.03
C LEU A 28 10.02 -1.62 21.70
N GLY A 29 9.13 -0.99 20.91
CA GLY A 29 8.07 -0.12 21.43
C GLY A 29 8.58 1.20 22.02
N ILE A 30 9.78 1.64 21.66
CA ILE A 30 10.37 2.89 22.17
C ILE A 30 9.49 4.12 21.87
N PRO A 31 8.93 4.28 20.65
CA PRO A 31 8.01 5.38 20.36
C PRO A 31 6.80 5.40 21.31
N ASP A 32 6.18 4.24 21.58
CA ASP A 32 5.00 4.17 22.45
C ASP A 32 5.34 4.52 23.91
N LEU A 33 6.52 4.12 24.38
CA LEU A 33 7.00 4.45 25.73
C LEU A 33 7.22 5.95 25.91
N LEU A 34 7.71 6.64 24.87
CA LEU A 34 7.96 8.08 24.86
C LEU A 34 6.71 8.93 24.60
N ALA A 35 5.60 8.32 24.15
CA ALA A 35 4.36 9.04 23.83
C ALA A 35 3.78 9.77 25.05
N ARG A 36 4.01 9.24 26.26
CA ARG A 36 3.47 9.78 27.52
C ARG A 36 4.35 10.85 28.14
N GLU A 37 5.66 10.63 28.14
CA GLU A 37 6.63 11.49 28.83
C GLU A 37 8.04 11.28 28.28
N ALA A 38 8.92 12.24 28.56
CA ALA A 38 10.34 12.10 28.27
C ALA A 38 11.01 11.18 29.30
N LEU A 39 11.68 10.12 28.82
CA LEU A 39 12.30 9.09 29.65
C LEU A 39 13.81 9.08 29.47
N ASP A 40 14.53 8.70 30.52
CA ASP A 40 15.96 8.40 30.39
C ASP A 40 16.20 7.04 29.71
N CYS A 41 17.42 6.85 29.19
CA CYS A 41 17.76 5.63 28.46
C CYS A 41 17.67 4.37 29.32
N ALA A 42 18.01 4.46 30.62
CA ALA A 42 18.00 3.31 31.52
C ALA A 42 16.56 2.83 31.76
N GLU A 43 15.62 3.76 31.94
CA GLU A 43 14.21 3.47 32.11
C GLU A 43 13.56 2.97 30.81
N LEU A 44 13.92 3.55 29.65
CA LEU A 44 13.49 3.02 28.35
C LEU A 44 13.94 1.57 28.16
N ALA A 45 15.22 1.27 28.43
CA ALA A 45 15.78 -0.06 28.30
C ALA A 45 15.09 -1.06 29.26
N ARG A 46 14.84 -0.64 30.51
CA ARG A 46 14.12 -1.45 31.51
C ARG A 46 12.69 -1.76 31.06
N ARG A 47 11.95 -0.77 30.55
CA ARG A 47 10.56 -0.95 30.08
C ARG A 47 10.49 -1.79 28.79
N ALA A 48 11.45 -1.62 27.89
CA ALA A 48 11.53 -2.37 26.63
C ALA A 48 12.18 -3.77 26.77
N GLY A 49 12.75 -4.08 27.94
CA GLY A 49 13.41 -5.37 28.20
C GLY A 49 14.70 -5.57 27.41
N CYS A 50 15.49 -4.51 27.20
CA CYS A 50 16.73 -4.56 26.44
C CYS A 50 17.93 -3.98 27.22
N ASP A 51 19.14 -4.12 26.64
CA ASP A 51 20.36 -3.59 27.25
C ASP A 51 20.46 -2.06 27.09
N ALA A 52 20.80 -1.38 28.19
CA ALA A 52 20.82 0.08 28.24
C ALA A 52 21.97 0.72 27.45
N ASP A 53 23.16 0.08 27.36
CA ASP A 53 24.26 0.59 26.55
C ASP A 53 23.96 0.44 25.05
N ALA A 54 23.45 -0.72 24.66
CA ALA A 54 23.03 -0.99 23.29
C ALA A 54 21.94 -0.03 22.83
N LEU A 55 20.89 0.18 23.65
CA LEU A 55 19.82 1.13 23.34
C LEU A 55 20.37 2.56 23.23
N ARG A 56 21.25 2.99 24.14
CA ARG A 56 21.86 4.32 24.09
C ARG A 56 22.63 4.56 22.80
N ARG A 57 23.41 3.57 22.36
CA ARG A 57 24.17 3.65 21.10
C ARG A 57 23.25 3.75 19.90
N LEU A 58 22.14 3.01 19.90
CA LEU A 58 21.11 3.06 18.87
C LEU A 58 20.42 4.43 18.83
N LEU A 59 19.97 4.94 19.97
CA LEU A 59 19.29 6.24 20.06
C LEU A 59 20.22 7.39 19.65
N ARG A 60 21.50 7.36 20.06
CA ARG A 60 22.50 8.34 19.63
C ARG A 60 22.70 8.35 18.11
N ALA A 61 22.67 7.18 17.46
CA ALA A 61 22.75 7.11 16.00
C ALA A 61 21.49 7.71 15.34
N LEU A 62 20.31 7.36 15.84
CA LEU A 62 19.02 7.83 15.31
C LEU A 62 18.76 9.33 15.56
N GLU A 63 19.37 9.90 16.59
CA GLU A 63 19.37 11.34 16.83
C GLU A 63 20.07 12.12 15.71
N THR A 64 21.13 11.57 15.10
CA THR A 64 21.79 12.20 13.95
C THR A 64 20.89 12.34 12.72
N LEU A 65 19.82 11.54 12.67
CA LEU A 65 18.77 11.60 11.64
C LEU A 65 17.58 12.46 12.07
N GLY A 66 17.59 13.02 13.28
CA GLY A 66 16.48 13.77 13.86
C GLY A 66 15.26 12.92 14.21
N LEU A 67 15.42 11.59 14.33
CA LEU A 67 14.30 10.72 14.68
C LEU A 67 13.87 10.92 16.14
N PHE A 68 14.84 10.99 17.06
CA PHE A 68 14.63 11.38 18.44
C PHE A 68 15.53 12.58 18.76
N ARG A 69 15.27 13.25 19.88
CA ARG A 69 16.11 14.34 20.38
C ARG A 69 16.44 14.08 21.85
N GLN A 70 17.68 14.34 22.23
CA GLN A 70 18.08 14.33 23.62
C GLN A 70 17.66 15.64 24.32
N ASP A 71 17.14 15.53 25.53
CA ASP A 71 16.72 16.62 26.41
C ASP A 71 17.55 16.57 27.70
N GLY A 72 18.64 17.33 27.75
CA GLY A 72 19.64 17.24 28.82
C GLY A 72 20.63 16.09 28.61
N GLU A 73 21.10 15.48 29.70
CA GLU A 73 22.22 14.53 29.65
C GLU A 73 21.85 13.09 29.25
N ASP A 74 20.61 12.64 29.45
CA ASP A 74 20.22 11.26 29.12
C ASP A 74 18.72 11.05 28.88
N ARG A 75 17.92 12.11 28.81
CA ARG A 75 16.49 11.97 28.54
C ARG A 75 16.23 12.12 27.05
N TYR A 76 15.28 11.35 26.54
CA TYR A 76 14.89 11.36 25.14
C TYR A 76 13.45 11.85 25.02
N VAL A 77 13.23 12.64 23.97
CA VAL A 77 11.91 13.13 23.58
C VAL A 77 11.64 12.82 22.11
N HIS A 78 10.35 12.79 21.79
CA HIS A 78 9.91 12.76 20.40
C HIS A 78 10.34 13.98 19.61
N THR A 79 10.62 13.75 18.33
CA THR A 79 10.53 14.77 17.28
C THR A 79 9.23 14.56 16.50
N GLY A 80 8.96 15.41 15.50
CA GLY A 80 7.85 15.16 14.58
C GLY A 80 7.95 13.81 13.87
N MET A 81 9.17 13.34 13.57
CA MET A 81 9.39 12.10 12.81
C MET A 81 9.16 10.85 13.66
N SER A 82 9.65 10.79 14.91
CA SER A 82 9.38 9.62 15.77
C SER A 82 7.94 9.50 16.23
N ARG A 83 7.15 10.59 16.22
CA ARG A 83 5.71 10.51 16.49
C ARG A 83 4.96 9.68 15.44
N LEU A 84 5.47 9.65 14.20
CA LEU A 84 4.92 8.80 13.16
C LEU A 84 5.12 7.30 13.46
N LEU A 85 5.96 6.93 14.42
CA LEU A 85 6.18 5.53 14.82
C LEU A 85 5.37 5.11 16.04
N ILE A 86 4.48 5.97 16.57
CA ILE A 86 3.60 5.60 17.68
C ILE A 86 2.50 4.68 17.14
N GLY A 87 2.35 3.50 17.72
CA GLY A 87 1.38 2.50 17.29
C GLY A 87 -0.07 2.94 17.54
N GLY A 88 -0.98 2.51 16.68
CA GLY A 88 -2.42 2.75 16.84
C GLY A 88 -2.93 4.14 16.45
N GLU A 89 -2.04 5.09 16.15
CA GLU A 89 -2.41 6.42 15.65
C GLU A 89 -2.74 6.40 14.15
N PRO A 90 -3.73 7.19 13.67
CA PRO A 90 -3.96 7.37 12.24
C PRO A 90 -2.70 7.87 11.52
N GLY A 91 -2.28 7.15 10.47
CA GLY A 91 -1.06 7.48 9.72
C GLY A 91 0.24 6.98 10.34
N SER A 92 0.18 6.16 11.39
CA SER A 92 1.34 5.50 11.96
C SER A 92 2.10 4.67 10.93
N GLN A 93 3.42 4.82 10.96
CA GLN A 93 4.44 4.11 10.17
C GLN A 93 5.08 2.98 10.98
N ASP A 94 4.58 2.67 12.18
CA ASP A 94 5.09 1.60 13.04
C ASP A 94 5.02 0.21 12.35
N PHE A 95 3.88 -0.10 11.71
CA PHE A 95 3.76 -1.33 10.93
C PHE A 95 4.77 -1.37 9.78
N ALA A 96 4.93 -0.27 9.04
CA ALA A 96 5.89 -0.16 7.96
C ALA A 96 7.32 -0.37 8.48
N ALA A 97 7.73 0.29 9.57
CA ALA A 97 9.03 0.09 10.19
C ALA A 97 9.27 -1.38 10.59
N CYS A 98 8.24 -2.06 11.10
CA CYS A 98 8.31 -3.47 11.43
C CYS A 98 8.51 -4.35 10.18
N ILE A 99 7.60 -4.29 9.20
CA ILE A 99 7.62 -5.21 8.03
C ILE A 99 8.80 -4.94 7.08
N TYR A 100 9.17 -3.67 6.89
CA TYR A 100 10.30 -3.31 6.03
C TYR A 100 11.65 -3.68 6.64
N GLY A 101 11.72 -3.79 7.97
CA GLY A 101 12.92 -4.19 8.69
C GLY A 101 13.06 -5.68 8.97
N ASP A 102 12.02 -6.48 8.75
CA ASP A 102 12.10 -7.94 8.88
C ASP A 102 11.79 -8.61 7.53
N GLU A 103 10.52 -8.79 7.17
CA GLU A 103 10.14 -9.60 6.01
C GLU A 103 10.66 -9.08 4.69
N HIS A 104 10.48 -7.79 4.41
CA HIS A 104 11.02 -7.20 3.19
C HIS A 104 12.54 -7.19 3.24
N TYR A 105 13.15 -6.87 4.39
CA TYR A 105 14.61 -6.85 4.52
C TYR A 105 15.23 -8.21 4.14
N ARG A 106 14.64 -9.32 4.58
CA ARG A 106 15.09 -10.68 4.22
C ARG A 106 14.86 -10.98 2.74
N ALA A 107 13.70 -10.62 2.19
CA ALA A 107 13.45 -10.76 0.76
C ALA A 107 14.45 -9.97 -0.09
N TRP A 108 14.80 -8.74 0.33
CA TRP A 108 15.80 -7.90 -0.32
C TRP A 108 17.22 -8.45 -0.22
N SER A 109 17.53 -9.24 0.82
CA SER A 109 18.81 -9.97 0.88
C SER A 109 18.95 -11.02 -0.23
N GLU A 110 17.82 -11.47 -0.80
CA GLU A 110 17.74 -12.40 -1.93
C GLU A 110 17.64 -11.71 -3.31
N LEU A 111 17.84 -10.38 -3.38
CA LEU A 111 17.75 -9.61 -4.62
C LEU A 111 18.67 -10.15 -5.72
N TYR A 112 19.90 -10.57 -5.36
CA TYR A 112 20.84 -11.16 -6.34
C TYR A 112 20.28 -12.40 -7.01
N ALA A 113 19.67 -13.30 -6.24
CA ALA A 113 19.07 -14.53 -6.77
C ALA A 113 17.82 -14.19 -7.61
N SER A 114 17.02 -13.23 -7.15
CA SER A 114 15.80 -12.79 -7.84
C SER A 114 16.11 -12.15 -9.19
N VAL A 115 17.12 -11.29 -9.28
CA VAL A 115 17.57 -10.70 -10.55
C VAL A 115 18.13 -11.75 -11.50
N LYS A 116 18.81 -12.78 -10.98
CA LYS A 116 19.33 -13.88 -11.81
C LYS A 116 18.24 -14.78 -12.38
N SER A 117 17.18 -15.06 -11.63
CA SER A 117 16.11 -15.97 -12.06
C SER A 117 14.88 -15.27 -12.63
N GLY A 118 14.73 -13.97 -12.41
CA GLY A 118 13.51 -13.21 -12.75
C GLY A 118 12.31 -13.54 -11.85
N THR A 119 12.52 -14.15 -10.69
CA THR A 119 11.45 -14.62 -9.79
C THR A 119 11.71 -14.21 -8.34
N PRO A 120 10.67 -13.83 -7.57
CA PRO A 120 10.80 -13.52 -6.14
C PRO A 120 11.27 -14.74 -5.35
N ARG A 121 11.88 -14.49 -4.19
CA ARG A 121 12.29 -15.54 -3.23
C ARG A 121 11.46 -15.54 -1.95
N PHE A 122 10.45 -14.67 -1.85
CA PHE A 122 9.58 -14.57 -0.69
C PHE A 122 8.94 -15.91 -0.31
N ASP A 123 8.39 -16.64 -1.29
CA ASP A 123 7.74 -17.93 -1.08
C ASP A 123 8.69 -18.98 -0.50
N ALA A 124 9.96 -18.96 -0.92
CA ALA A 124 10.98 -19.86 -0.38
C ALA A 124 11.36 -19.50 1.07
N LEU A 125 11.27 -18.23 1.45
CA LEU A 125 11.56 -17.74 2.80
C LEU A 125 10.39 -17.97 3.78
N TYR A 126 9.15 -17.84 3.31
CA TYR A 126 7.96 -17.81 4.17
C TYR A 126 6.93 -18.92 3.90
N GLY A 127 7.19 -19.80 2.94
CA GLY A 127 6.38 -20.97 2.61
C GLY A 127 5.04 -20.66 1.92
N THR A 128 4.83 -19.42 1.46
CA THR A 128 3.60 -18.93 0.82
C THR A 128 3.91 -17.65 0.03
N ASP A 129 3.03 -17.24 -0.86
CA ASP A 129 3.11 -15.91 -1.48
C ASP A 129 2.87 -14.77 -0.47
N TYR A 130 3.37 -13.57 -0.81
CA TYR A 130 3.33 -12.39 0.06
C TYR A 130 1.92 -11.97 0.49
N PHE A 131 0.92 -12.06 -0.39
CA PHE A 131 -0.43 -11.62 -0.06
C PHE A 131 -1.09 -12.60 0.90
N SER A 132 -0.98 -13.91 0.64
CA SER A 132 -1.41 -14.94 1.59
C SER A 132 -0.67 -14.87 2.93
N TYR A 133 0.60 -14.45 2.94
CA TYR A 133 1.34 -14.19 4.18
C TYR A 133 0.73 -13.02 4.96
N LEU A 134 0.47 -11.89 4.29
CA LEU A 134 -0.16 -10.72 4.90
C LEU A 134 -1.56 -11.04 5.43
N GLU A 135 -2.35 -11.85 4.72
CA GLU A 135 -3.67 -12.29 5.19
C GLU A 135 -3.57 -12.99 6.55
N ARG A 136 -2.62 -13.93 6.70
CA ARG A 136 -2.40 -14.64 7.96
C ARG A 136 -1.92 -13.71 9.07
N GLN A 137 -1.10 -12.70 8.74
CA GLN A 137 -0.65 -11.70 9.71
C GLN A 137 -1.80 -10.74 10.11
N GLY A 138 -2.66 -10.37 9.17
CA GLY A 138 -3.76 -9.42 9.40
C GLY A 138 -4.81 -9.92 10.38
N GLN A 139 -5.03 -11.22 10.47
CA GLN A 139 -5.91 -11.83 11.47
C GLN A 139 -5.43 -11.61 12.92
N SER A 140 -4.15 -11.27 13.13
CA SER A 140 -3.55 -11.16 14.46
C SER A 140 -2.83 -9.83 14.73
N ASN A 141 -2.76 -8.92 13.73
CA ASN A 141 -1.94 -7.71 13.81
C ASN A 141 -2.74 -6.41 13.58
N ALA A 142 -3.16 -5.78 14.69
CA ALA A 142 -3.87 -4.49 14.66
C ALA A 142 -3.09 -3.37 13.94
N LYS A 143 -1.74 -3.42 13.94
CA LYS A 143 -0.90 -2.43 13.26
C LYS A 143 -1.07 -2.48 11.74
N LEU A 144 -1.26 -3.67 11.16
CA LEU A 144 -1.55 -3.83 9.73
C LEU A 144 -2.88 -3.18 9.36
N GLY A 145 -3.92 -3.36 10.17
CA GLY A 145 -5.23 -2.76 9.94
C GLY A 145 -5.19 -1.23 9.87
N GLY A 146 -4.45 -0.59 10.79
CA GLY A 146 -4.23 0.86 10.80
C GLY A 146 -3.42 1.36 9.59
N TYR A 147 -2.37 0.61 9.21
CA TYR A 147 -1.57 0.91 8.03
C TYR A 147 -2.38 0.85 6.73
N LEU A 148 -3.15 -0.22 6.52
CA LEU A 148 -4.03 -0.38 5.36
C LEU A 148 -5.14 0.68 5.31
N ALA A 149 -5.67 1.09 6.46
CA ALA A 149 -6.66 2.17 6.54
C ALA A 149 -6.08 3.51 6.09
N HIS A 150 -4.86 3.83 6.52
CA HIS A 150 -4.19 5.07 6.12
C HIS A 150 -3.84 5.09 4.63
N ASP A 151 -3.31 3.99 4.10
CA ASP A 151 -3.04 3.83 2.67
C ASP A 151 -4.33 4.00 1.83
N ALA A 152 -5.43 3.35 2.25
CA ALA A 152 -6.73 3.50 1.59
C ALA A 152 -7.26 4.94 1.63
N ALA A 153 -7.03 5.68 2.73
CA ALA A 153 -7.43 7.08 2.82
C ALA A 153 -6.65 7.97 1.82
N MET A 154 -5.34 7.78 1.70
CA MET A 154 -4.52 8.49 0.72
C MET A 154 -4.94 8.19 -0.72
N ARG A 155 -5.26 6.92 -1.00
CA ARG A 155 -5.80 6.52 -2.30
C ARG A 155 -7.18 7.13 -2.57
N LEU A 156 -8.06 7.18 -1.58
CA LEU A 156 -9.37 7.82 -1.71
C LEU A 156 -9.26 9.31 -2.06
N ASP A 157 -8.35 10.05 -1.42
CA ASP A 157 -8.15 11.48 -1.73
C ASP A 157 -7.77 11.70 -3.21
N ALA A 158 -6.90 10.84 -3.75
CA ALA A 158 -6.54 10.87 -5.17
C ALA A 158 -7.75 10.55 -6.09
N LEU A 159 -8.59 9.58 -5.71
CA LEU A 159 -9.82 9.26 -6.45
C LEU A 159 -10.81 10.43 -6.44
N LEU A 160 -11.04 11.06 -5.28
CA LEU A 160 -11.93 12.21 -5.13
C LEU A 160 -11.44 13.43 -5.91
N ALA A 161 -10.12 13.59 -6.06
CA ALA A 161 -9.54 14.62 -6.90
C ALA A 161 -9.67 14.31 -8.41
N ALA A 162 -9.82 13.04 -8.77
CA ALA A 162 -9.84 12.60 -10.16
C ALA A 162 -11.23 12.41 -10.76
N HIS A 163 -12.22 12.05 -9.95
CA HIS A 163 -13.58 11.73 -10.40
C HIS A 163 -14.65 12.31 -9.48
N ASP A 164 -15.73 12.83 -10.06
CA ASP A 164 -16.88 13.31 -9.29
C ASP A 164 -17.83 12.16 -8.94
N PHE A 165 -17.71 11.67 -7.71
CA PHE A 165 -18.57 10.62 -7.17
C PHE A 165 -19.97 11.11 -6.76
N ALA A 166 -20.24 12.42 -6.73
CA ALA A 166 -21.57 12.93 -6.38
C ALA A 166 -22.64 12.56 -7.42
N ALA A 167 -22.23 12.42 -8.69
CA ALA A 167 -23.09 11.97 -9.79
C ALA A 167 -23.19 10.44 -9.92
N THR A 168 -22.31 9.70 -9.24
CA THR A 168 -22.26 8.23 -9.30
C THR A 168 -23.38 7.61 -8.47
N ARG A 169 -24.22 6.78 -9.09
CA ARG A 169 -25.27 6.00 -8.42
C ARG A 169 -24.81 4.60 -8.07
N HIS A 170 -23.94 4.00 -8.87
CA HIS A 170 -23.41 2.66 -8.64
C HIS A 170 -21.92 2.55 -8.97
N LEU A 171 -21.13 2.22 -7.94
CA LEU A 171 -19.72 1.86 -8.04
C LEU A 171 -19.55 0.34 -7.96
N VAL A 172 -18.74 -0.23 -8.85
CA VAL A 172 -18.27 -1.63 -8.77
C VAL A 172 -16.78 -1.63 -8.46
N GLU A 173 -16.39 -1.96 -7.24
CA GLU A 173 -14.98 -2.10 -6.83
C GLU A 173 -14.55 -3.56 -7.00
N ILE A 174 -13.48 -3.80 -7.75
CA ILE A 174 -13.05 -5.15 -8.16
C ILE A 174 -11.73 -5.48 -7.45
N GLY A 175 -11.72 -6.57 -6.68
CA GLY A 175 -10.52 -7.08 -6.00
C GLY A 175 -10.05 -6.26 -4.80
N GLY A 176 -10.77 -5.20 -4.43
CA GLY A 176 -10.48 -4.36 -3.28
C GLY A 176 -11.00 -4.95 -1.97
N ASP A 177 -10.55 -4.39 -0.85
CA ASP A 177 -10.94 -4.83 0.49
C ASP A 177 -12.16 -4.06 1.06
N GLY A 178 -12.76 -3.17 0.26
CA GLY A 178 -13.96 -2.42 0.61
C GLY A 178 -13.72 -1.18 1.47
N ARG A 179 -12.48 -0.84 1.83
CA ARG A 179 -12.18 0.38 2.61
C ARG A 179 -12.52 1.65 1.84
N ILE A 180 -12.17 1.69 0.55
CA ILE A 180 -12.54 2.80 -0.34
C ILE A 180 -14.07 2.87 -0.47
N ALA A 181 -14.72 1.74 -0.80
CA ALA A 181 -16.18 1.66 -0.86
C ALA A 181 -16.87 2.19 0.40
N THR A 182 -16.44 1.75 1.58
CA THR A 182 -17.04 2.13 2.87
C THR A 182 -16.92 3.63 3.11
N ALA A 183 -15.75 4.21 2.82
CA ALA A 183 -15.53 5.65 2.97
C ALA A 183 -16.35 6.47 1.95
N LEU A 184 -16.50 5.98 0.72
CA LEU A 184 -17.36 6.60 -0.29
C LEU A 184 -18.85 6.53 0.10
N LEU A 185 -19.33 5.41 0.61
CA LEU A 185 -20.71 5.24 1.09
C LEU A 185 -21.05 6.20 2.24
N ALA A 186 -20.09 6.47 3.13
CA ALA A 186 -20.24 7.44 4.21
C ALA A 186 -20.34 8.88 3.70
N ARG A 187 -19.69 9.19 2.57
CA ARG A 187 -19.65 10.55 1.99
C ARG A 187 -20.78 10.82 0.99
N PHE A 188 -21.26 9.79 0.29
CA PHE A 188 -22.25 9.91 -0.79
C PHE A 188 -23.50 9.08 -0.48
N PRO A 189 -24.56 9.69 0.10
CA PRO A 189 -25.77 8.98 0.52
C PRO A 189 -26.49 8.22 -0.60
N ALA A 190 -26.40 8.75 -1.83
CA ALA A 190 -27.05 8.19 -3.01
C ALA A 190 -26.26 7.05 -3.69
N LEU A 191 -25.03 6.80 -3.25
CA LEU A 191 -24.15 5.79 -3.85
C LEU A 191 -24.54 4.40 -3.37
N ARG A 192 -24.55 3.45 -4.31
CA ARG A 192 -24.54 2.02 -4.04
C ARG A 192 -23.19 1.45 -4.47
N VAL A 193 -22.72 0.41 -3.78
CA VAL A 193 -21.45 -0.24 -4.10
C VAL A 193 -21.63 -1.74 -4.23
N THR A 194 -21.04 -2.32 -5.27
CA THR A 194 -20.82 -3.77 -5.37
C THR A 194 -19.33 -4.05 -5.22
N LEU A 195 -18.94 -4.88 -4.25
CA LEU A 195 -17.59 -5.42 -4.12
C LEU A 195 -17.52 -6.75 -4.86
N ALA A 196 -16.73 -6.82 -5.93
CA ALA A 196 -16.59 -8.00 -6.77
C ALA A 196 -15.21 -8.62 -6.66
N GLY A 197 -15.14 -9.96 -6.72
CA GLY A 197 -13.88 -10.70 -6.72
C GLY A 197 -13.63 -11.47 -5.43
N PRO A 198 -12.37 -11.82 -5.13
CA PRO A 198 -12.03 -12.64 -3.98
C PRO A 198 -12.40 -11.92 -2.67
N PRO A 199 -12.68 -12.66 -1.58
CA PRO A 199 -13.04 -12.05 -0.31
C PRO A 199 -11.92 -11.10 0.20
N PRO A 200 -12.28 -9.96 0.82
CA PRO A 200 -11.32 -9.01 1.37
C PRO A 200 -10.31 -9.64 2.33
N LEU A 201 -9.07 -9.14 2.32
CA LEU A 201 -7.98 -9.49 3.25
C LEU A 201 -8.36 -9.45 4.74
N THR A 202 -9.43 -8.72 5.11
CA THR A 202 -9.87 -8.52 6.50
C THR A 202 -11.19 -9.21 6.86
N ALA A 203 -11.86 -9.85 5.91
CA ALA A 203 -13.12 -10.54 6.17
C ALA A 203 -12.95 -11.79 7.07
N SER A 204 -11.72 -12.30 7.21
CA SER A 204 -11.41 -13.53 7.93
C SER A 204 -11.02 -13.33 9.42
N GLY A 205 -11.27 -12.16 9.99
CA GLY A 205 -10.99 -11.84 11.40
C GLY A 205 -12.21 -11.61 12.28
N ALA A 206 -13.43 -11.72 11.73
CA ALA A 206 -14.68 -11.52 12.47
C ALA A 206 -15.12 -12.74 13.32
N ASP A 207 -14.32 -13.80 13.36
CA ASP A 207 -14.50 -14.92 14.29
C ASP A 207 -13.60 -14.73 15.52
N GLY A 208 -13.94 -13.82 16.43
CA GLY A 208 -13.33 -13.86 17.77
C GLY A 208 -13.16 -12.58 18.59
N ALA A 209 -13.75 -11.44 18.22
CA ALA A 209 -13.79 -10.28 19.11
C ALA A 209 -15.19 -9.69 19.19
N ASP A 210 -15.94 -10.12 20.21
CA ASP A 210 -17.15 -9.47 20.69
C ASP A 210 -16.79 -8.10 21.29
N SER A 211 -16.54 -7.13 20.41
CA SER A 211 -16.48 -5.72 20.75
C SER A 211 -17.71 -5.04 20.14
N GLY A 212 -18.81 -5.07 20.88
CA GLY A 212 -19.89 -4.07 20.91
C GLY A 212 -20.11 -3.22 19.65
N ALA A 213 -21.24 -3.51 18.99
CA ALA A 213 -21.84 -2.78 17.87
C ALA A 213 -21.08 -2.89 16.55
N ASP A 214 -21.12 -4.08 15.94
CA ASP A 214 -20.97 -4.16 14.49
C ASP A 214 -22.06 -3.30 13.85
N PRO A 215 -21.73 -2.28 13.05
CA PRO A 215 -22.73 -1.50 12.34
C PRO A 215 -23.53 -2.47 11.45
N ALA A 216 -24.86 -2.34 11.49
CA ALA A 216 -25.72 -3.14 10.61
C ALA A 216 -25.21 -3.03 9.17
N PRO A 217 -25.21 -4.14 8.39
CA PRO A 217 -24.68 -4.13 7.04
C PRO A 217 -25.38 -3.03 6.22
N ASP A 218 -24.58 -2.14 5.63
CA ASP A 218 -25.12 -1.04 4.83
C ASP A 218 -25.89 -1.64 3.65
N ALA A 219 -27.21 -1.41 3.59
CA ALA A 219 -28.08 -1.95 2.55
C ALA A 219 -27.67 -1.51 1.12
N ARG A 220 -26.78 -0.51 1.01
CA ARG A 220 -26.20 -0.03 -0.25
C ARG A 220 -24.93 -0.75 -0.64
N LEU A 221 -24.38 -1.60 0.22
CA LEU A 221 -23.19 -2.43 -0.03
C LEU A 221 -23.62 -3.86 -0.38
N ARG A 222 -23.24 -4.32 -1.57
CA ARG A 222 -23.46 -5.69 -2.04
C ARG A 222 -22.14 -6.39 -2.25
N LEU A 223 -22.05 -7.65 -1.81
CA LEU A 223 -20.92 -8.52 -2.13
C LEU A 223 -21.25 -9.38 -3.35
N ALA A 224 -20.31 -9.50 -4.26
CA ALA A 224 -20.35 -10.37 -5.44
C ALA A 224 -19.07 -11.23 -5.47
N PRO A 225 -18.98 -12.24 -4.57
CA PRO A 225 -17.77 -13.05 -4.46
C PRO A 225 -17.53 -13.84 -5.75
N GLY A 226 -16.27 -13.95 -6.15
CA GLY A 226 -15.87 -14.68 -7.34
C GLY A 226 -14.39 -14.53 -7.65
N GLU A 227 -13.97 -15.01 -8.81
CA GLU A 227 -12.63 -14.71 -9.32
C GLU A 227 -12.53 -13.24 -9.74
N LEU A 228 -11.32 -12.66 -9.78
CA LEU A 228 -11.13 -11.26 -10.17
C LEU A 228 -11.77 -10.92 -11.54
N GLY A 229 -11.71 -11.85 -12.50
CA GLY A 229 -12.29 -11.69 -13.83
C GLY A 229 -13.81 -11.86 -13.89
N ALA A 230 -14.47 -12.30 -12.82
CA ALA A 230 -15.92 -12.49 -12.75
C ALA A 230 -16.64 -11.16 -12.45
N VAL A 231 -16.35 -10.13 -13.26
CA VAL A 231 -16.91 -8.79 -13.09
C VAL A 231 -18.42 -8.86 -13.34
N PRO A 232 -19.26 -8.47 -12.37
CA PRO A 232 -20.70 -8.58 -12.50
C PRO A 232 -21.21 -7.67 -13.64
N PRO A 233 -21.91 -8.21 -14.66
CA PRO A 233 -22.56 -7.38 -15.66
C PRO A 233 -23.68 -6.59 -14.99
N GLY A 234 -23.84 -5.30 -15.31
CA GLY A 234 -24.85 -4.50 -14.61
C GLY A 234 -24.93 -3.03 -14.96
N ASP A 235 -25.60 -2.29 -14.08
CA ASP A 235 -25.89 -0.86 -14.15
C ASP A 235 -24.78 0.02 -13.52
N GLY A 236 -23.55 -0.49 -13.44
CA GLY A 236 -22.41 0.26 -12.89
C GLY A 236 -22.16 1.54 -13.69
N ASP A 237 -22.06 2.67 -12.98
CA ASP A 237 -21.64 3.94 -13.57
C ASP A 237 -20.12 4.04 -13.58
N VAL A 238 -19.51 3.54 -12.50
CA VAL A 238 -18.06 3.55 -12.29
C VAL A 238 -17.60 2.17 -11.88
N TYR A 239 -16.53 1.70 -12.52
CA TYR A 239 -15.79 0.51 -12.14
C TYR A 239 -14.44 0.96 -11.57
N LEU A 240 -13.96 0.32 -10.51
CA LEU A 240 -12.71 0.68 -9.85
C LEU A 240 -11.79 -0.53 -9.72
N LEU A 241 -10.57 -0.37 -10.23
CA LEU A 241 -9.42 -1.23 -9.97
C LEU A 241 -8.37 -0.38 -9.24
N SER A 242 -8.10 -0.67 -7.97
CA SER A 242 -7.11 0.05 -7.17
C SER A 242 -6.03 -0.92 -6.67
N GLN A 243 -4.79 -0.75 -7.13
CA GLN A 243 -3.66 -1.63 -6.78
C GLN A 243 -3.94 -3.11 -7.09
N ILE A 244 -4.48 -3.38 -8.27
CA ILE A 244 -4.84 -4.73 -8.74
C ILE A 244 -3.96 -5.15 -9.90
N LEU A 245 -3.80 -4.29 -10.90
CA LEU A 245 -3.09 -4.63 -12.15
C LEU A 245 -1.60 -4.86 -11.91
N HIS A 246 -1.00 -4.20 -10.90
CA HIS A 246 0.40 -4.42 -10.52
C HIS A 246 0.70 -5.84 -10.01
N ARG A 247 -0.33 -6.61 -9.62
CA ARG A 247 -0.20 -8.02 -9.18
C ARG A 247 -0.28 -9.02 -10.34
N LEU A 248 -0.67 -8.55 -11.51
CA LEU A 248 -0.98 -9.40 -12.67
C LEU A 248 0.12 -9.28 -13.72
N ASP A 249 0.34 -10.34 -14.49
CA ASP A 249 1.09 -10.24 -15.74
C ASP A 249 0.29 -9.47 -16.81
N ALA A 250 0.90 -9.22 -17.98
CA ALA A 250 0.24 -8.47 -19.04
C ALA A 250 -1.01 -9.17 -19.59
N ALA A 251 -1.00 -10.50 -19.74
CA ALA A 251 -2.12 -11.25 -20.31
C ALA A 251 -3.31 -11.26 -19.34
N ALA A 252 -3.08 -11.51 -18.06
CA ALA A 252 -4.08 -11.47 -17.02
C ALA A 252 -4.64 -10.05 -16.81
N ALA A 253 -3.79 -9.01 -16.88
CA ALA A 253 -4.23 -7.63 -16.83
C ALA A 253 -5.16 -7.26 -18.00
N VAL A 254 -4.80 -7.62 -19.24
CA VAL A 254 -5.68 -7.41 -20.41
C VAL A 254 -6.99 -8.18 -20.26
N ALA A 255 -6.95 -9.43 -19.80
CA ALA A 255 -8.16 -10.23 -19.61
C ALA A 255 -9.11 -9.59 -18.57
N LEU A 256 -8.59 -9.09 -17.45
CA LEU A 256 -9.38 -8.38 -16.44
C LEU A 256 -9.96 -7.07 -16.97
N LEU A 257 -9.16 -6.28 -17.68
CA LEU A 257 -9.62 -5.04 -18.30
C LEU A 257 -10.70 -5.31 -19.37
N ALA A 258 -10.56 -6.38 -20.15
CA ALA A 258 -11.56 -6.80 -21.14
C ALA A 258 -12.87 -7.27 -20.47
N ALA A 259 -12.78 -7.95 -19.32
CA ALA A 259 -13.95 -8.31 -18.52
C ALA A 259 -14.67 -7.07 -17.98
N CYS A 260 -13.92 -6.06 -17.51
CA CYS A 260 -14.49 -4.77 -17.13
C CYS A 260 -15.18 -4.10 -18.32
N ARG A 261 -14.52 -4.05 -19.49
CA ARG A 261 -15.06 -3.51 -20.73
C ARG A 261 -16.37 -4.17 -21.14
N ALA A 262 -16.47 -5.50 -21.02
CA ALA A 262 -17.67 -6.25 -21.36
C ALA A 262 -18.83 -5.97 -20.39
N ALA A 263 -18.54 -5.69 -19.12
CA ALA A 263 -19.55 -5.35 -18.11
C ALA A 263 -20.05 -3.89 -18.22
N MET A 264 -19.23 -2.99 -18.76
CA MET A 264 -19.53 -1.56 -18.88
C MET A 264 -20.64 -1.27 -19.89
N ARG A 265 -21.65 -0.52 -19.45
CA ARG A 265 -22.64 0.14 -20.32
C ARG A 265 -22.07 1.39 -20.99
N ASP A 266 -22.77 1.90 -22.00
CA ASP A 266 -22.44 3.19 -22.60
C ASP A 266 -22.46 4.31 -21.56
N GLY A 267 -21.40 5.11 -21.55
CA GLY A 267 -21.19 6.20 -20.60
C GLY A 267 -20.60 5.78 -19.25
N ALA A 268 -20.37 4.49 -19.00
CA ALA A 268 -19.65 4.04 -17.80
C ALA A 268 -18.15 4.38 -17.89
N VAL A 269 -17.53 4.58 -16.73
CA VAL A 269 -16.10 4.88 -16.60
C VAL A 269 -15.40 3.79 -15.79
N LEU A 270 -14.24 3.35 -16.24
CA LEU A 270 -13.32 2.53 -15.46
C LEU A 270 -12.22 3.42 -14.90
N LEU A 271 -12.08 3.45 -13.58
CA LEU A 271 -10.99 4.09 -12.87
C LEU A 271 -9.94 3.03 -12.52
N ILE A 272 -8.73 3.24 -13.00
CA ILE A 272 -7.56 2.44 -12.64
C ILE A 272 -6.67 3.31 -11.75
N GLN A 273 -6.45 2.88 -10.52
CA GLN A 273 -5.59 3.56 -9.57
C GLN A 273 -4.35 2.70 -9.27
N GLU A 274 -3.19 3.15 -9.71
CA GLU A 274 -1.91 2.44 -9.61
C GLU A 274 -0.76 3.43 -9.32
N TYR A 275 0.50 2.97 -9.34
CA TYR A 275 1.70 3.80 -9.15
C TYR A 275 2.57 3.77 -10.41
N PRO A 276 2.23 4.55 -11.47
CA PRO A 276 2.98 4.51 -12.71
C PRO A 276 4.46 4.84 -12.53
N VAL A 277 5.33 4.04 -13.14
CA VAL A 277 6.78 4.26 -13.12
C VAL A 277 7.10 5.51 -13.95
N PRO A 278 7.75 6.56 -13.37
CA PRO A 278 8.06 7.77 -14.12
C PRO A 278 9.09 7.52 -15.23
N GLU A 279 8.83 8.08 -16.43
CA GLU A 279 9.66 7.87 -17.63
C GLU A 279 11.07 8.50 -17.52
N SER A 280 11.25 9.58 -16.76
CA SER A 280 12.56 10.24 -16.60
C SER A 280 12.79 10.84 -15.21
N GLY A 281 14.04 10.78 -14.74
CA GLY A 281 14.52 11.58 -13.59
C GLY A 281 14.32 11.01 -12.18
N SER A 282 15.34 11.28 -11.34
CA SER A 282 15.44 11.15 -9.86
C SER A 282 15.12 9.78 -9.21
N LEU A 283 15.40 9.68 -7.90
CA LEU A 283 15.06 8.58 -6.99
C LEU A 283 13.53 8.49 -6.78
N ALA A 284 12.77 8.41 -7.86
CA ALA A 284 11.32 8.38 -7.80
C ALA A 284 10.86 7.08 -7.08
N PRO A 285 10.05 7.19 -6.00
CA PRO A 285 9.56 6.02 -5.26
C PRO A 285 9.00 4.88 -6.12
N GLY A 286 8.33 5.16 -7.24
CA GLY A 286 7.74 4.15 -8.13
C GLY A 286 8.74 3.18 -8.76
N ARG A 287 9.99 3.62 -9.03
CA ARG A 287 11.04 2.71 -9.53
C ARG A 287 11.53 1.75 -8.44
N TRP A 288 11.62 2.25 -7.21
CA TRP A 288 11.96 1.42 -6.05
C TRP A 288 10.80 0.50 -5.66
N MET A 289 9.56 0.96 -5.85
CA MET A 289 8.37 0.14 -5.67
C MET A 289 8.32 -0.98 -6.69
N ASP A 290 8.61 -0.73 -7.98
CA ASP A 290 8.70 -1.78 -9.01
C ASP A 290 9.67 -2.89 -8.61
N LEU A 291 10.87 -2.49 -8.15
CA LEU A 291 11.86 -3.45 -7.66
C LEU A 291 11.36 -4.20 -6.41
N ASN A 292 10.66 -3.50 -5.50
CA ASN A 292 10.04 -4.12 -4.34
C ASN A 292 8.96 -5.14 -4.73
N MET A 293 8.12 -4.80 -5.71
CA MET A 293 7.08 -5.71 -6.23
C MET A 293 7.71 -6.97 -6.82
N MET A 294 8.78 -6.84 -7.61
CA MET A 294 9.51 -7.99 -8.16
C MET A 294 10.11 -8.88 -7.06
N VAL A 295 10.76 -8.29 -6.05
CA VAL A 295 11.47 -9.05 -5.00
C VAL A 295 10.53 -9.71 -4.01
N VAL A 296 9.47 -9.01 -3.62
CA VAL A 296 8.58 -9.41 -2.52
C VAL A 296 7.40 -10.24 -3.01
N CYS A 297 6.79 -9.90 -4.14
CA CYS A 297 5.54 -10.56 -4.56
C CYS A 297 5.50 -11.02 -6.02
N GLY A 298 6.57 -10.78 -6.79
CA GLY A 298 6.64 -11.13 -8.22
C GLY A 298 5.71 -10.29 -9.12
N GLY A 299 5.11 -9.24 -8.57
CA GLY A 299 4.35 -8.26 -9.34
C GLY A 299 5.27 -7.29 -10.09
N ARG A 300 4.65 -6.31 -10.74
CA ARG A 300 5.35 -5.26 -11.47
C ARG A 300 4.57 -3.97 -11.52
N GLU A 301 5.28 -2.87 -11.34
CA GLU A 301 4.74 -1.58 -11.74
C GLU A 301 4.93 -1.40 -13.25
N ARG A 302 4.20 -0.45 -13.82
CA ARG A 302 4.22 -0.17 -15.25
C ARG A 302 4.36 1.32 -15.50
N THR A 303 5.03 1.68 -16.58
CA THR A 303 5.01 3.04 -17.08
C THR A 303 3.61 3.41 -17.57
N LEU A 304 3.32 4.71 -17.70
CA LEU A 304 2.05 5.16 -18.26
C LEU A 304 1.79 4.57 -19.65
N ARG A 305 2.81 4.52 -20.51
CA ARG A 305 2.73 3.90 -21.85
C ARG A 305 2.39 2.42 -21.80
N GLU A 306 2.94 1.68 -20.84
CA GLU A 306 2.59 0.26 -20.66
C GLU A 306 1.15 0.11 -20.18
N TYR A 307 0.64 0.98 -19.29
CA TYR A 307 -0.78 0.97 -18.94
C TYR A 307 -1.68 1.32 -20.13
N GLU A 308 -1.34 2.33 -20.91
CA GLU A 308 -2.06 2.70 -22.15
C GLU A 308 -2.14 1.51 -23.12
N ALA A 309 -1.04 0.79 -23.32
CA ALA A 309 -1.04 -0.39 -24.18
C ALA A 309 -1.97 -1.51 -23.68
N LEU A 310 -2.05 -1.72 -22.35
CA LEU A 310 -2.99 -2.70 -21.77
C LEU A 310 -4.45 -2.26 -21.92
N ILE A 311 -4.71 -0.97 -21.71
CA ILE A 311 -6.03 -0.34 -21.85
C ILE A 311 -6.52 -0.49 -23.30
N ASP A 312 -5.68 -0.13 -24.27
CA ASP A 312 -5.99 -0.22 -25.70
C ASP A 312 -6.24 -1.68 -26.13
N ALA A 313 -5.38 -2.61 -25.70
CA ALA A 313 -5.53 -4.04 -26.00
C ALA A 313 -6.83 -4.64 -25.45
N ALA A 314 -7.41 -4.05 -24.40
CA ALA A 314 -8.67 -4.46 -23.79
C ALA A 314 -9.91 -3.79 -24.43
N GLY A 315 -9.75 -2.97 -25.47
CA GLY A 315 -10.87 -2.25 -26.11
C GLY A 315 -11.40 -1.10 -25.27
N LEU A 316 -10.56 -0.52 -24.42
CA LEU A 316 -10.81 0.69 -23.66
C LEU A 316 -9.99 1.84 -24.24
N LYS A 317 -10.31 3.07 -23.84
CA LYS A 317 -9.57 4.28 -24.19
C LYS A 317 -9.31 5.10 -22.94
N LEU A 318 -8.06 5.47 -22.72
CA LEU A 318 -7.68 6.44 -21.68
C LEU A 318 -8.21 7.83 -22.05
N VAL A 319 -8.97 8.46 -21.14
CA VAL A 319 -9.55 9.80 -21.34
C VAL A 319 -8.82 10.84 -20.51
N THR A 320 -8.51 10.51 -19.26
CA THR A 320 -7.76 11.40 -18.36
C THR A 320 -6.80 10.61 -17.50
N HIS A 321 -5.63 11.20 -17.27
CA HIS A 321 -4.64 10.77 -16.29
C HIS A 321 -4.44 11.92 -15.30
N ARG A 322 -4.55 11.62 -14.00
CA ARG A 322 -4.26 12.57 -12.92
C ARG A 322 -3.30 11.94 -11.92
N GLU A 323 -2.21 12.63 -11.65
CA GLU A 323 -1.30 12.30 -10.56
C GLU A 323 -1.93 12.70 -9.23
N GLY A 324 -1.97 11.75 -8.30
CA GLY A 324 -2.38 11.93 -6.91
C GLY A 324 -1.19 12.12 -5.97
N ALA A 325 -1.48 12.28 -4.68
CA ALA A 325 -0.44 12.32 -3.65
C ALA A 325 0.33 11.00 -3.60
N GLY A 326 1.62 11.06 -3.25
CA GLY A 326 2.44 9.86 -3.02
C GLY A 326 2.73 9.01 -4.27
N GLN A 327 2.64 9.59 -5.47
CA GLN A 327 2.86 8.92 -6.78
C GLN A 327 1.77 7.93 -7.21
N SER A 328 0.65 7.85 -6.48
CA SER A 328 -0.54 7.21 -7.02
C SER A 328 -1.02 8.01 -8.22
N ALA A 329 -1.49 7.35 -9.27
CA ALA A 329 -2.16 7.99 -10.39
C ALA A 329 -3.53 7.36 -10.62
N VAL A 330 -4.48 8.16 -11.06
CA VAL A 330 -5.81 7.71 -11.46
C VAL A 330 -5.96 7.88 -12.96
N LEU A 331 -6.21 6.77 -13.64
CA LEU A 331 -6.45 6.66 -15.07
C LEU A 331 -7.94 6.42 -15.29
N ALA A 332 -8.64 7.39 -15.90
CA ALA A 332 -10.05 7.24 -16.23
C ALA A 332 -10.20 6.77 -17.68
N CYS A 333 -10.83 5.62 -17.85
CA CYS A 333 -10.98 4.93 -19.12
C CYS A 333 -12.45 4.79 -19.48
N VAL A 334 -12.75 4.85 -20.77
CA VAL A 334 -14.08 4.57 -21.32
C VAL A 334 -14.00 3.47 -22.37
N ALA A 335 -15.14 2.92 -22.76
CA ALA A 335 -15.22 2.04 -23.92
C ALA A 335 -14.60 2.70 -25.15
N ALA A 336 -13.69 2.01 -25.84
CA ALA A 336 -13.22 2.48 -27.14
C ALA A 336 -14.41 2.52 -28.12
N PRO A 337 -14.50 3.55 -28.98
CA PRO A 337 -15.52 3.58 -30.03
C PRO A 337 -15.37 2.34 -30.91
N ALA A 338 -16.49 1.73 -31.31
CA ALA A 338 -16.46 0.63 -32.27
C ALA A 338 -15.75 1.12 -33.54
N ASP A 339 -14.73 0.39 -33.99
CA ASP A 339 -14.07 0.70 -35.26
C ASP A 339 -15.16 0.75 -36.35
N PRO A 340 -15.28 1.85 -37.11
CA PRO A 340 -16.21 1.89 -38.22
C PRO A 340 -15.77 0.83 -39.22
N ILE A 341 -16.55 -0.25 -39.25
CA ILE A 341 -16.49 -1.44 -40.13
C ILE A 341 -15.53 -1.23 -41.32
N ARG A 342 -14.42 -1.96 -41.32
CA ARG A 342 -13.59 -2.18 -42.51
C ARG A 342 -14.27 -3.15 -43.48
#